data_AF-A0AAD7TSV1-F1
#
_entry.id   AF-A0AAD7TSV1-F1
#
_cell.length_a   1.000
_cell.length_b   1.000
_cell.length_c   1.000
_cell.angle_alpha   90.00
_cell.angle_beta   90.00
_cell.angle_gamma   90.00
#
_symmetry.space_group_name_H-M   'P 1'
#
loop_
_entity.id
_entity.type
_entity.pdbx_description
1 polymer ?
#
loop_
_entity_poly.entity_id
_entity_poly.type
_entity_poly.pdbx_seq_one_letter_code
_entity_poly.pdbx_strand_id
1 'polypeptide(L)'
;MAFSEFSSVGKKKLGVHVFLIVLDVIALAFAARVNIFQEFYFMADLFPLGLAIATLIILFFTLVLDLAITNVPTARPAFEIGLLYVLSIFWLAFNAFSTARWRNIPLNCNEIPEEYPDERTWCHDVQGLKSIVWIEFVALFFTASFILRYAITQHTRGRKQIWSGPLSRYVPRDLPQRNDFTTRQTFTDYFGARGGSMFEKF
;
A
#
# COMPACT_ATOMS: atom_id res chain seq x y z
N MET A 1 6.15 11.21 21.64
CA MET A 1 5.54 12.27 20.81
C MET A 1 5.08 11.65 19.48
N ALA A 2 4.06 12.24 18.83
CA ALA A 2 3.75 12.11 17.39
C ALA A 2 2.57 11.23 16.90
N PHE A 3 1.79 10.52 17.74
CA PHE A 3 0.54 9.89 17.22
C PHE A 3 -0.63 10.86 17.03
N SER A 4 -0.56 12.05 17.64
CA SER A 4 -1.57 13.12 17.52
C SER A 4 -1.51 13.85 16.18
N GLU A 5 -0.39 13.76 15.44
CA GLU A 5 -0.19 14.45 14.16
C GLU A 5 -0.69 13.66 12.95
N PHE A 6 -1.04 12.38 13.12
CA PHE A 6 -1.56 11.58 12.02
C PHE A 6 -3.00 11.95 11.68
N SER A 7 -3.26 12.12 10.39
CA SER A 7 -4.62 12.30 9.89
C SER A 7 -5.44 11.02 10.10
N SER A 8 -6.78 11.15 10.12
CA SER A 8 -7.66 9.97 10.21
C SER A 8 -7.38 8.95 9.10
N VAL A 9 -7.07 9.44 7.89
CA VAL A 9 -6.68 8.60 6.75
C VAL A 9 -5.32 7.95 6.98
N GLY A 10 -4.35 8.69 7.53
CA GLY A 10 -3.04 8.16 7.87
C GLY A 10 -3.08 7.05 8.91
N LYS A 11 -3.92 7.18 9.94
CA LYS A 11 -4.13 6.10 10.93
C LYS A 11 -4.69 4.83 10.30
N LYS A 12 -5.65 4.96 9.38
CA LYS A 12 -6.19 3.82 8.61
C LYS A 12 -5.12 3.18 7.74
N LYS A 13 -4.33 4.00 7.03
CA LYS A 13 -3.21 3.55 6.20
C LYS A 13 -2.18 2.74 7.01
N LEU A 14 -1.76 3.26 8.17
CA LEU A 14 -0.84 2.56 9.08
C LEU A 14 -1.44 1.24 9.57
N GLY A 15 -2.73 1.24 9.95
CA GLY A 15 -3.43 0.02 10.34
C GLY A 15 -3.43 -1.04 9.23
N VAL A 16 -3.63 -0.63 7.98
CA VAL A 16 -3.55 -1.53 6.82
C VAL A 16 -2.12 -2.05 6.61
N HIS A 17 -1.08 -1.23 6.76
CA HIS A 17 0.31 -1.70 6.67
C HIS A 17 0.65 -2.74 7.75
N VAL A 18 0.23 -2.48 8.99
CA VAL A 18 0.42 -3.45 10.09
C VAL A 18 -0.34 -4.74 9.80
N PHE A 19 -1.55 -4.65 9.27
CA PHE A 19 -2.33 -5.82 8.87
C PHE A 19 -1.63 -6.64 7.78
N LEU A 20 -1.10 -5.99 6.73
CA LEU A 20 -0.32 -6.66 5.68
C LEU A 20 0.92 -7.34 6.25
N ILE A 21 1.68 -6.68 7.14
CA ILE A 21 2.83 -7.29 7.81
C ILE A 21 2.44 -8.55 8.60
N VAL A 22 1.30 -8.53 9.29
CA VAL A 22 0.81 -9.70 10.04
C VAL A 22 0.47 -10.85 9.11
N LEU A 23 -0.25 -10.58 8.01
CA LEU A 23 -0.58 -11.61 7.01
C LEU A 23 0.69 -12.19 6.36
N ASP A 24 1.65 -11.35 6.01
CA ASP A 24 2.92 -11.75 5.41
C ASP A 24 3.79 -12.58 6.37
N VAL A 25 3.80 -12.27 7.67
CA VAL A 25 4.43 -13.11 8.70
C VAL A 25 3.76 -14.48 8.81
N ILE A 26 2.43 -14.54 8.70
CA ILE A 26 1.69 -15.82 8.68
C ILE A 26 2.06 -16.62 7.42
N ALA A 27 2.12 -15.96 6.25
CA ALA A 27 2.55 -16.58 5.00
C ALA A 27 4.00 -17.10 5.09
N LEU A 28 4.91 -16.32 5.68
CA LEU A 28 6.29 -16.70 5.94
C LEU A 28 6.38 -17.94 6.84
N ALA A 29 5.60 -17.98 7.92
CA ALA A 29 5.57 -19.11 8.84
C ALA A 29 5.10 -20.40 8.15
N PHE A 30 4.00 -20.35 7.41
CA PHE A 30 3.53 -21.51 6.63
C PHE A 30 4.54 -21.92 5.55
N ALA A 31 5.13 -20.95 4.84
CA ALA A 31 6.13 -21.24 3.81
C ALA A 31 7.36 -21.95 4.41
N ALA A 32 7.81 -21.53 5.59
CA ALA A 32 8.91 -22.20 6.30
C ALA A 32 8.53 -23.64 6.71
N ARG A 33 7.33 -23.86 7.24
CA ARG A 33 6.86 -25.21 7.63
C ARG A 33 6.67 -26.15 6.44
N VAL A 34 6.20 -25.65 5.30
CA VAL A 34 6.09 -26.47 4.08
C VAL A 34 7.47 -26.86 3.55
N ASN A 35 8.44 -25.93 3.58
CA ASN A 35 9.77 -26.17 3.04
C ASN A 35 10.68 -27.01 3.95
N ILE A 36 10.50 -26.96 5.28
CA ILE A 36 11.30 -27.79 6.20
C ILE A 36 11.04 -29.29 5.98
N PHE A 37 9.79 -29.67 5.68
CA PHE A 37 9.42 -31.06 5.37
C PHE A 37 10.10 -31.57 4.10
N GLN A 38 10.38 -30.68 3.15
CA GLN A 38 11.03 -31.00 1.88
C GLN A 38 12.55 -30.76 1.91
N GLU A 39 13.13 -30.48 3.09
CA GLU A 39 14.53 -30.13 3.29
C GLU A 39 15.03 -29.01 2.35
N PHE A 40 14.13 -28.09 1.97
CA PHE A 40 14.41 -27.00 1.02
C PHE A 40 14.93 -27.48 -0.36
N TYR A 41 14.70 -28.74 -0.73
CA TYR A 41 15.26 -29.34 -1.94
C TYR A 41 14.72 -28.70 -3.23
N PHE A 42 13.45 -28.30 -3.23
CA PHE A 42 12.79 -27.77 -4.42
C PHE A 42 12.79 -26.24 -4.46
N MET A 43 13.63 -25.67 -5.34
CA MET A 43 13.70 -24.23 -5.61
C MET A 43 12.34 -23.59 -5.96
N ALA A 44 11.42 -24.38 -6.51
CA ALA A 44 10.07 -23.93 -6.85
C ALA A 44 9.17 -23.67 -5.62
N ASP A 45 9.35 -24.41 -4.53
CA ASP A 45 8.56 -24.27 -3.31
C ASP A 45 9.15 -23.19 -2.37
N LEU A 46 10.36 -22.70 -2.69
CA LEU A 46 11.04 -21.57 -2.04
C LEU A 46 10.51 -20.20 -2.48
N PHE A 47 9.76 -20.09 -3.59
CA PHE A 47 9.27 -18.80 -4.07
C PHE A 47 8.36 -18.08 -3.06
N PRO A 48 7.33 -18.72 -2.47
CA PRO A 48 6.51 -18.06 -1.44
C PRO A 48 7.32 -17.62 -0.22
N LEU A 49 8.34 -18.41 0.17
CA LEU A 49 9.22 -18.07 1.29
C LEU A 49 10.06 -16.83 0.97
N GLY A 50 10.76 -16.83 -0.16
CA GLY A 50 11.60 -15.71 -0.58
C GLY A 50 10.80 -14.44 -0.83
N LEU A 51 9.62 -14.57 -1.43
CA LEU A 51 8.72 -13.45 -1.68
C LEU A 51 8.16 -12.87 -0.38
N ALA A 52 7.80 -13.70 0.59
CA ALA A 52 7.38 -13.23 1.92
C ALA A 52 8.52 -12.50 2.64
N ILE A 53 9.76 -13.03 2.63
CA ILE A 53 10.91 -12.33 3.23
C ILE A 53 11.12 -10.94 2.59
N ALA A 54 11.11 -10.88 1.25
CA ALA A 54 11.28 -9.63 0.53
C ALA A 54 10.15 -8.64 0.81
N THR A 55 8.90 -9.12 0.83
CA THR A 55 7.70 -8.32 1.13
C THR A 55 7.77 -7.78 2.55
N LEU A 56 8.11 -8.61 3.54
CA LEU A 56 8.25 -8.23 4.95
C LEU A 56 9.27 -7.12 5.13
N ILE A 57 10.45 -7.28 4.53
CA ILE A 57 11.52 -6.29 4.55
C ILE A 57 11.00 -4.97 3.97
N ILE A 58 10.41 -5.00 2.78
CA ILE A 58 9.90 -3.81 2.09
C ILE A 58 8.80 -3.12 2.91
N LEU A 59 7.80 -3.86 3.40
CA LEU A 59 6.70 -3.32 4.20
C LEU A 59 7.19 -2.75 5.54
N PHE A 60 8.11 -3.45 6.20
CA PHE A 60 8.70 -2.99 7.45
C PHE A 60 9.51 -1.70 7.24
N PHE A 61 10.39 -1.66 6.24
CA PHE A 61 11.18 -0.45 5.94
C PHE A 61 10.29 0.72 5.53
N THR A 62 9.29 0.51 4.69
CA THR A 62 8.36 1.58 4.30
C THR A 62 7.56 2.10 5.49
N LEU A 63 7.10 1.23 6.39
CA LEU A 63 6.41 1.60 7.62
C LEU A 63 7.33 2.39 8.56
N VAL A 64 8.54 1.89 8.85
CA VAL A 64 9.50 2.55 9.73
C VAL A 64 9.91 3.91 9.17
N LEU A 65 10.17 4.01 7.86
CA LEU A 65 10.53 5.28 7.23
C LEU A 65 9.41 6.32 7.28
N ASP A 66 8.15 5.92 7.07
CA ASP A 66 6.98 6.81 7.15
C ASP A 66 6.77 7.34 8.59
N LEU A 67 7.09 6.52 9.60
CA LEU A 67 7.05 6.92 11.00
C LEU A 67 8.24 7.79 11.40
N ALA A 68 9.45 7.44 10.97
CA ALA A 68 10.70 8.07 11.40
C ALA A 68 10.94 9.43 10.74
N ILE A 69 10.58 9.59 9.47
CA ILE A 69 10.94 10.77 8.67
C ILE A 69 9.68 11.42 8.09
N THR A 70 9.54 12.73 8.31
CA THR A 70 8.32 13.48 7.97
C THR A 70 8.06 13.62 6.47
N ASN A 71 9.08 13.54 5.63
CA ASN A 71 8.95 13.74 4.18
C ASN A 71 9.83 12.76 3.40
N VAL A 72 9.47 11.47 3.44
CA VAL A 72 10.17 10.44 2.65
C VAL A 72 9.51 10.29 1.29
N PRO A 73 10.28 10.19 0.19
CA PRO A 73 9.74 9.86 -1.12
C PRO A 73 8.95 8.54 -1.15
N THR A 74 9.36 7.56 -0.34
CA THR A 74 8.72 6.23 -0.27
C THR A 74 7.31 6.26 0.30
N ALA A 75 6.99 7.26 1.13
CA ALA A 75 5.66 7.44 1.71
C ALA A 75 4.71 8.25 0.80
N ARG A 76 5.18 8.70 -0.37
CA ARG A 76 4.35 9.40 -1.35
C ARG A 76 3.43 8.41 -2.06
N PRO A 77 2.15 8.78 -2.33
CA PRO A 77 1.19 7.84 -2.91
C PRO A 77 1.65 7.20 -4.21
N ALA A 78 2.31 7.93 -5.11
CA ALA A 78 2.77 7.38 -6.39
C ALA A 78 3.77 6.21 -6.22
N PHE A 79 4.72 6.37 -5.29
CA PHE A 79 5.71 5.32 -5.02
C PHE A 79 5.06 4.14 -4.33
N GLU A 80 4.25 4.39 -3.30
CA GLU A 80 3.57 3.36 -2.52
C GLU A 80 2.60 2.53 -3.38
N ILE A 81 1.80 3.19 -4.23
CA ILE A 81 0.91 2.51 -5.19
C ILE A 81 1.72 1.63 -6.14
N GLY A 82 2.81 2.17 -6.72
CA GLY A 82 3.66 1.41 -7.64
C GLY A 82 4.28 0.19 -6.96
N LEU A 83 4.82 0.38 -5.76
CA LEU A 83 5.43 -0.68 -4.97
C LEU A 83 4.43 -1.78 -4.61
N LEU A 84 3.24 -1.42 -4.10
CA LEU A 84 2.21 -2.39 -3.74
C LEU A 84 1.66 -3.14 -4.96
N TYR A 85 1.52 -2.49 -6.12
CA TYR A 85 1.12 -3.20 -7.35
C TYR A 85 2.20 -4.15 -7.85
N VAL A 86 3.48 -3.76 -7.80
CA VAL A 86 4.59 -4.65 -8.16
C VAL A 86 4.60 -5.89 -7.26
N LEU A 87 4.49 -5.69 -5.94
CA LEU A 87 4.38 -6.81 -5.00
C LEU A 87 3.16 -7.68 -5.29
N SER A 88 1.99 -7.06 -5.52
CA SER A 88 0.76 -7.79 -5.87
C SER A 88 0.91 -8.62 -7.15
N ILE A 89 1.56 -8.12 -8.19
CA ILE A 89 1.83 -8.86 -9.43
C ILE A 89 2.76 -10.05 -9.17
N PHE A 90 3.83 -9.85 -8.39
CA PHE A 90 4.74 -10.95 -8.04
C PHE A 90 4.02 -12.02 -7.23
N TRP A 91 3.24 -11.63 -6.22
CA TRP A 91 2.39 -12.56 -5.47
C TRP A 91 1.48 -13.31 -6.45
N LEU A 92 0.69 -12.64 -7.29
CA LEU A 92 -0.16 -13.32 -8.27
C LEU A 92 0.58 -14.35 -9.14
N ALA A 93 1.73 -13.96 -9.71
CA ALA A 93 2.49 -14.80 -10.62
C ALA A 93 3.06 -16.06 -9.94
N PHE A 94 3.74 -15.89 -8.80
CA PHE A 94 4.32 -17.01 -8.08
C PHE A 94 3.25 -17.88 -7.42
N ASN A 95 2.13 -17.30 -7.00
CA ASN A 95 1.00 -18.04 -6.42
C ASN A 95 0.33 -18.93 -7.45
N ALA A 96 0.13 -18.43 -8.67
CA ALA A 96 -0.38 -19.23 -9.78
C ALA A 96 0.54 -20.41 -10.09
N PHE A 97 1.86 -20.17 -10.10
CA PHE A 97 2.86 -21.21 -10.32
C PHE A 97 2.87 -22.28 -9.21
N SER A 98 2.97 -21.88 -7.94
CA SER A 98 2.97 -22.80 -6.80
C SER A 98 1.65 -23.57 -6.67
N THR A 99 0.51 -22.91 -6.89
CA THR A 99 -0.81 -23.58 -6.84
C THR A 99 -0.94 -24.64 -7.94
N ALA A 100 -0.45 -24.37 -9.15
CA ALA A 100 -0.47 -25.34 -10.24
C ALA A 100 0.38 -26.59 -9.95
N ARG A 101 1.52 -26.42 -9.29
CA ARG A 101 2.38 -27.53 -8.83
C ARG A 101 1.68 -28.39 -7.78
N TRP A 102 0.97 -27.75 -6.86
CA TRP A 102 0.25 -28.42 -5.77
C TRP A 102 -1.15 -28.93 -6.16
N ARG A 103 -1.46 -29.02 -7.46
CA ARG A 103 -2.79 -29.43 -7.95
C ARG A 103 -3.20 -30.85 -7.55
N ASN A 104 -2.21 -31.73 -7.36
CA ASN A 104 -2.43 -33.15 -7.05
C ASN A 104 -2.50 -33.42 -5.54
N ILE A 105 -2.29 -32.41 -4.70
CA ILE A 105 -2.39 -32.57 -3.25
C ILE A 105 -3.87 -32.61 -2.88
N PRO A 106 -4.34 -33.64 -2.15
CA PRO A 106 -5.75 -33.76 -1.78
C PRO A 106 -6.21 -32.54 -0.98
N LEU A 107 -7.46 -32.12 -1.20
CA LEU A 107 -8.07 -31.05 -0.41
C LEU A 107 -8.44 -31.55 1.00
N ASN A 108 -8.74 -32.84 1.13
CA ASN A 108 -9.08 -33.48 2.38
C ASN A 108 -7.86 -34.20 2.96
N CYS A 109 -7.08 -33.50 3.79
CA CYS A 109 -5.89 -34.08 4.41
C CYS A 109 -6.19 -35.25 5.38
N ASN A 110 -7.45 -35.40 5.82
CA ASN A 110 -7.87 -36.51 6.67
C ASN A 110 -7.98 -37.85 5.91
N GLU A 111 -7.94 -37.84 4.57
CA GLU A 111 -7.88 -39.07 3.76
C GLU A 111 -6.51 -39.75 3.82
N ILE A 112 -5.47 -39.04 4.28
CA ILE A 112 -4.14 -39.60 4.48
C ILE A 112 -4.22 -40.58 5.67
N PRO A 113 -3.78 -41.85 5.52
CA PRO A 113 -3.84 -42.85 6.57
C PRO A 113 -3.16 -42.40 7.87
N GLU A 114 -3.63 -42.89 9.02
CA GLU A 114 -3.11 -42.50 10.34
C GLU A 114 -1.64 -42.92 10.56
N GLU A 115 -1.13 -43.87 9.78
CA GLU A 115 0.29 -44.27 9.83
C GLU A 115 1.25 -43.16 9.35
N TYR A 116 0.74 -42.12 8.69
CA TYR A 116 1.51 -41.03 8.07
C TYR A 116 1.13 -39.64 8.65
N PRO A 117 1.44 -39.38 9.94
CA PRO A 117 1.01 -38.17 10.64
C PRO A 117 1.73 -36.89 10.16
N ASP A 118 2.97 -37.03 9.68
CA ASP A 118 3.79 -35.91 9.23
C ASP A 118 3.28 -35.39 7.86
N GLU A 119 2.93 -36.29 6.95
CA GLU A 119 2.34 -36.01 5.64
C GLU A 119 0.97 -35.34 5.78
N ARG A 120 0.17 -35.78 6.77
CA ARG A 120 -1.11 -35.14 7.11
C ARG A 120 -0.91 -33.70 7.55
N THR A 121 0.05 -33.47 8.45
CA THR A 121 0.37 -32.13 8.94
C THR A 121 0.89 -31.24 7.81
N TRP A 122 1.79 -31.77 6.99
CA TRP A 122 2.30 -31.08 5.80
C TRP A 122 1.18 -30.71 4.82
N CYS A 123 0.23 -31.62 4.58
CA CYS A 123 -0.94 -31.33 3.75
C CYS A 123 -1.75 -30.15 4.31
N HIS A 124 -2.02 -30.11 5.63
CA HIS A 124 -2.71 -28.99 6.26
C HIS A 124 -1.93 -27.68 6.12
N ASP A 125 -0.61 -27.70 6.33
CA ASP A 125 0.25 -26.52 6.17
C ASP A 125 0.28 -26.03 4.72
N VAL A 126 0.27 -26.91 3.72
CA VAL A 126 0.19 -26.53 2.30
C VAL A 126 -1.16 -25.91 1.96
N GLN A 127 -2.27 -26.45 2.48
CA GLN A 127 -3.59 -25.84 2.26
C GLN A 127 -3.69 -24.47 2.95
N GLY A 128 -3.14 -24.34 4.16
CA GLY A 128 -3.00 -23.06 4.86
C GLY A 128 -2.20 -22.06 4.03
N LEU A 129 -1.02 -22.48 3.55
CA LEU A 129 -0.16 -21.67 2.69
C LEU A 129 -0.88 -21.21 1.43
N LYS A 130 -1.55 -22.12 0.71
CA LYS A 130 -2.35 -21.77 -0.47
C LYS A 130 -3.33 -20.64 -0.16
N SER A 131 -4.10 -20.77 0.91
CA SER A 131 -5.12 -19.78 1.26
C SER A 131 -4.54 -18.42 1.63
N ILE A 132 -3.54 -18.38 2.53
CA ILE A 132 -2.96 -17.12 3.02
C ILE A 132 -2.27 -16.34 1.91
N VAL A 133 -1.63 -17.06 0.99
CA VAL A 133 -0.90 -16.49 -0.14
C VAL A 133 -1.86 -15.80 -1.14
N TRP A 134 -3.06 -16.35 -1.37
CA TRP A 134 -4.11 -15.68 -2.14
C TRP A 134 -4.72 -14.50 -1.39
N ILE A 135 -4.91 -14.61 -0.07
CA ILE A 135 -5.38 -13.51 0.77
C ILE A 135 -4.40 -12.33 0.73
N GLU A 136 -3.10 -12.58 0.82
CA GLU A 136 -2.03 -11.57 0.75
C GLU A 136 -2.07 -10.83 -0.59
N PHE A 137 -2.15 -11.57 -1.70
CA PHE A 137 -2.33 -10.99 -3.04
C PHE A 137 -3.52 -10.03 -3.09
N VAL A 138 -4.69 -10.47 -2.61
CA VAL A 138 -5.92 -9.66 -2.63
C VAL A 138 -5.78 -8.44 -1.72
N ALA A 139 -5.18 -8.61 -0.54
CA ALA A 139 -4.98 -7.53 0.42
C ALA A 139 -4.06 -6.44 -0.13
N LEU A 140 -2.94 -6.82 -0.75
CA LEU A 140 -2.02 -5.89 -1.42
C LEU A 140 -2.70 -5.17 -2.59
N PHE A 141 -3.39 -5.92 -3.46
CA PHE A 141 -4.09 -5.37 -4.63
C PHE A 141 -5.18 -4.37 -4.22
N PHE A 142 -6.00 -4.74 -3.25
CA PHE A 142 -7.10 -3.90 -2.76
C PHE A 142 -6.56 -2.64 -2.07
N THR A 143 -5.49 -2.77 -1.29
CA THR A 143 -4.82 -1.62 -0.66
C THR A 143 -4.28 -0.64 -1.70
N ALA A 144 -3.53 -1.13 -2.70
CA ALA A 144 -3.02 -0.31 -3.79
C ALA A 144 -4.16 0.40 -4.55
N SER A 145 -5.22 -0.33 -4.87
CA SER A 145 -6.40 0.19 -5.59
C SER A 145 -7.18 1.21 -4.77
N PHE A 146 -7.30 1.01 -3.45
CA PHE A 146 -7.95 1.95 -2.55
C PHE A 146 -7.16 3.26 -2.46
N ILE A 147 -5.83 3.18 -2.29
CA ILE A 147 -4.95 4.35 -2.24
C ILE A 147 -5.00 5.10 -3.58
N LEU A 148 -4.94 4.40 -4.70
CA LEU A 148 -5.04 4.99 -6.04
C LEU A 148 -6.38 5.71 -6.22
N ARG A 149 -7.50 5.04 -5.92
CA ARG A 149 -8.84 5.65 -6.01
C ARG A 149 -8.95 6.89 -5.13
N TYR A 150 -8.44 6.82 -3.90
CA TYR A 150 -8.41 7.96 -2.99
C TYR A 150 -7.58 9.11 -3.57
N ALA A 151 -6.38 8.83 -4.09
CA ALA A 151 -5.48 9.81 -4.68
C ALA A 151 -6.10 10.52 -5.89
N ILE A 152 -6.70 9.75 -6.81
CA ILE A 152 -7.43 10.28 -7.97
C ILE A 152 -8.62 11.13 -7.53
N THR A 153 -9.39 10.68 -6.53
CA THR A 153 -10.55 11.44 -6.03
C THR A 153 -10.14 12.79 -5.43
N GLN A 154 -9.03 12.86 -4.70
CA GLN A 154 -8.54 14.15 -4.19
C GLN A 154 -7.96 15.02 -5.31
N HIS A 155 -7.26 14.42 -6.27
CA HIS A 155 -6.71 15.13 -7.43
C HIS A 155 -7.81 15.78 -8.28
N THR A 156 -8.88 15.04 -8.57
CA THR A 156 -10.05 15.53 -9.34
C THR A 156 -10.81 16.63 -8.59
N ARG A 157 -10.74 16.66 -7.26
CA ARG A 157 -11.25 17.77 -6.41
C ARG A 157 -10.31 18.99 -6.37
N GLY A 158 -9.28 19.05 -7.22
CA GLY A 158 -8.33 20.17 -7.28
C GLY A 158 -7.21 20.13 -6.24
N ARG A 159 -7.17 19.12 -5.37
CA ARG A 159 -6.16 18.99 -4.30
C ARG A 159 -4.90 18.29 -4.80
N LYS A 160 -4.18 18.94 -5.72
CA LYS A 160 -2.98 18.39 -6.39
C LYS A 160 -1.84 18.05 -5.43
N GLN A 161 -1.82 18.65 -4.24
CA GLN A 161 -0.82 18.41 -3.20
C GLN A 161 -0.84 16.98 -2.61
N ILE A 162 -1.81 16.13 -2.96
CA ILE A 162 -1.81 14.73 -2.53
C ILE A 162 -0.60 13.95 -3.06
N TRP A 163 -0.07 14.31 -4.24
CA TRP A 163 1.05 13.61 -4.85
C TRP A 163 2.42 14.05 -4.31
N SER A 164 2.49 15.25 -3.72
CA SER A 164 3.75 15.85 -3.26
C SER A 164 4.14 15.44 -1.83
N GLY A 165 3.16 15.05 -1.01
CA GLY A 165 3.37 14.74 0.41
C GLY A 165 3.03 13.30 0.80
N PRO A 166 3.45 12.86 1.99
CA PRO A 166 3.10 11.54 2.50
C PRO A 166 1.62 11.45 2.90
N LEU A 167 0.99 10.31 2.59
CA LEU A 167 -0.44 10.11 2.85
C LEU A 167 -0.75 10.05 4.36
N SER A 168 0.21 9.62 5.18
CA SER A 168 0.11 9.49 6.64
C SER A 168 -0.22 10.82 7.33
N ARG A 169 0.26 11.93 6.78
CA ARG A 169 0.11 13.29 7.34
C ARG A 169 -0.70 14.20 6.41
N TYR A 170 -1.29 13.65 5.36
CA TYR A 170 -2.12 14.41 4.43
C TYR A 170 -3.37 14.93 5.14
N VAL A 171 -3.45 16.25 5.26
CA VAL A 171 -4.66 16.95 5.68
C VAL A 171 -5.25 17.61 4.43
N PRO A 172 -6.48 17.23 4.02
CA PRO A 172 -7.17 17.94 2.96
C PRO A 172 -7.49 19.35 3.45
N ARG A 173 -6.61 20.32 3.18
CA ARG A 173 -6.97 21.73 3.30
C ARG A 173 -7.96 22.04 2.19
N ASP A 174 -9.13 22.51 2.56
CA ASP A 174 -9.95 23.26 1.65
C ASP A 174 -9.11 24.48 1.26
N LEU A 175 -8.69 24.52 -0.01
CA LEU A 175 -8.19 25.77 -0.57
C LEU A 175 -9.29 26.79 -0.27
N PRO A 176 -8.96 27.96 0.32
CA PRO A 176 -9.93 29.05 0.41
C PRO A 176 -10.52 29.16 -0.98
N GLN A 177 -11.83 28.98 -1.08
CA GLN A 177 -12.58 29.11 -2.31
C GLN A 177 -12.16 30.47 -2.85
N ARG A 178 -11.26 30.44 -3.83
CA ARG A 178 -10.69 31.64 -4.40
C ARG A 178 -11.87 32.25 -5.13
N ASN A 179 -12.59 33.15 -4.46
CA ASN A 179 -13.56 34.06 -5.05
C ASN A 179 -12.78 35.04 -5.95
N ASP A 180 -12.06 34.48 -6.91
CA ASP A 180 -11.34 35.16 -7.98
C ASP A 180 -12.31 35.59 -9.10
N PHE A 181 -13.61 35.59 -8.80
CA PHE A 181 -14.60 36.29 -9.62
C PHE A 181 -14.60 37.81 -9.39
N THR A 182 -13.79 38.32 -8.46
CA THR A 182 -13.71 39.77 -8.16
C THR A 182 -12.41 40.45 -8.56
N THR A 183 -11.44 39.73 -9.14
CA THR A 183 -10.15 40.32 -9.55
C THR A 183 -9.76 39.88 -10.96
N ARG A 184 -10.72 39.95 -11.88
CA ARG A 184 -10.35 40.19 -13.28
C ARG A 184 -9.81 41.62 -13.32
N GLN A 185 -8.52 41.79 -13.03
CA GLN A 185 -7.81 43.04 -13.30
C GLN A 185 -7.88 43.27 -14.80
N THR A 186 -8.94 43.93 -15.23
CA THR A 186 -9.06 44.45 -16.58
C THR A 186 -7.99 45.52 -16.75
N PHE A 187 -7.35 45.53 -17.92
CA PHE A 187 -6.30 46.49 -18.31
C PHE A 187 -6.70 47.97 -18.07
N THR A 188 -8.00 48.24 -17.95
CA THR A 188 -8.57 49.55 -17.62
C THR A 188 -8.19 50.08 -16.23
N ASP A 189 -7.88 49.22 -15.25
CA ASP A 189 -7.51 49.68 -13.90
C ASP A 189 -6.14 50.37 -13.85
N TYR A 190 -5.28 50.15 -14.86
CA TYR A 190 -4.02 50.87 -14.99
C TYR A 190 -4.18 52.33 -15.47
N PHE A 191 -5.35 52.71 -15.99
CA PHE A 191 -5.59 54.06 -16.55
C PHE A 191 -6.45 54.96 -15.66
N GLY A 192 -6.95 54.47 -14.51
CA GLY A 192 -7.95 55.19 -13.72
C GLY A 192 -7.46 56.16 -12.64
N ALA A 193 -6.18 56.14 -12.24
CA ALA A 193 -5.72 56.80 -11.01
C ALA A 193 -4.82 58.04 -11.21
N ARG A 194 -5.04 58.83 -12.28
CA ARG A 194 -4.27 60.07 -12.51
C ARG A 194 -5.14 61.23 -12.99
N GLY A 195 -6.06 61.67 -12.12
CA GLY A 195 -6.87 62.85 -12.39
C GLY A 195 -7.53 63.39 -11.13
N GLY A 196 -6.84 64.24 -10.38
CA GLY A 196 -7.45 64.98 -9.28
C GLY A 196 -6.46 65.78 -8.46
N SER A 197 -6.73 67.08 -8.34
CA SER A 197 -6.10 68.09 -7.47
C SER A 197 -4.67 68.54 -7.79
N MET A 198 -4.51 69.17 -8.95
CA MET A 198 -3.59 70.30 -9.09
C MET A 198 -4.48 71.54 -9.35
N PHE A 199 -4.18 72.65 -8.69
CA PHE A 199 -4.94 73.93 -8.62
C PHE A 199 -5.92 74.09 -7.45
N GLU A 200 -5.38 74.47 -6.29
CA GLU A 200 -6.05 75.44 -5.41
C GLU A 200 -5.01 76.17 -4.54
N LYS A 201 -4.31 77.15 -5.11
CA LYS A 201 -3.61 78.21 -4.38
C LYS A 201 -3.43 79.42 -5.30
N PHE A 202 -4.39 80.32 -5.31
CA PHE A 202 -4.21 81.77 -5.51
C PHE A 202 -5.29 82.48 -4.70
#